data_AF-A0A2M7HU00-F1
#
_entry.id   AF-A0A2M7HU00-F1
#
_cell.length_a   1.000
_cell.length_b   1.000
_cell.length_c   1.000
_cell.angle_alpha   90.00
_cell.angle_beta   90.00
_cell.angle_gamma   90.00
#
_symmetry.space_group_name_H-M   'P 1'
#
loop_
_entity.id
_entity.type
_entity.pdbx_description
1 polymer ?
#
loop_
_entity_poly.entity_id
_entity_poly.type
_entity_poly.pdbx_seq_one_letter_code
_entity_poly.pdbx_strand_id
1 'polypeptide(L)'
;MLPDTINPNVSLLDSDHQQINFGRWMHQCELIKSFYNASSVFVLQSIHSGFEIIVSSMSETPLFTSGTLYPSDFPLFKQCVYSKPEGDYQNLARFMLDELPRDFDGIQHILSRPITWPDGSRFGALCVLNPHMTDPLGNAAMLEPFQILLQQDLSLLCQYHRIESLSMRDQETGMLNHYGFVMMAPRQLNLGRRFGAHAGIIFFELQCPKNTEKNLEEKHHRLLGNLIQDTIRTADIAAHYTSTQFVVLVFVDNERDVLHIMKRVEKQLEQQNHALKLDSSYSFFSPESSAKLAPMMEEARCQLISMRPDATEMIAPSSSTIDSSLYDNPAADSAEL
;
A
#
# COMPACT_ATOMS: atom_id res chain seq x y z
N MET A 1 -6.44 2.91 -14.79
CA MET A 1 -5.41 2.26 -13.95
C MET A 1 -5.24 3.11 -12.71
N LEU A 2 -5.55 2.54 -11.55
CA LEU A 2 -5.28 3.15 -10.25
C LEU A 2 -3.75 3.28 -10.03
N PRO A 3 -3.27 4.27 -9.25
CA PRO A 3 -1.89 4.31 -8.80
C PRO A 3 -1.54 3.07 -7.96
N ASP A 4 -0.30 2.56 -8.06
CA ASP A 4 0.17 1.37 -7.31
C ASP A 4 0.11 1.55 -5.78
N THR A 5 0.07 2.81 -5.32
CA THR A 5 -0.06 3.19 -3.91
C THR A 5 -1.50 3.11 -3.38
N ILE A 6 -2.50 3.00 -4.26
CA ILE A 6 -3.91 2.89 -3.86
C ILE A 6 -4.35 1.43 -4.02
N ASN A 7 -4.63 0.78 -2.89
CA ASN A 7 -5.23 -0.54 -2.89
C ASN A 7 -6.75 -0.43 -2.66
N PRO A 8 -7.59 -0.73 -3.67
CA PRO A 8 -9.05 -0.59 -3.54
C PRO A 8 -9.65 -1.56 -2.51
N ASN A 9 -8.91 -2.60 -2.11
CA ASN A 9 -9.36 -3.62 -1.17
C ASN A 9 -9.07 -3.27 0.31
N VAL A 10 -8.45 -2.13 0.58
CA VAL A 10 -8.13 -1.64 1.92
C VAL A 10 -9.08 -0.51 2.28
N SER A 11 -9.45 -0.42 3.57
CA SER A 11 -10.28 0.66 4.07
C SER A 11 -9.66 2.02 3.84
N LEU A 12 -10.45 2.98 3.35
CA LEU A 12 -10.07 4.39 3.32
C LEU A 12 -9.94 5.01 4.72
N LEU A 13 -10.51 4.39 5.77
CA LEU A 13 -10.39 4.88 7.15
C LEU A 13 -9.06 4.48 7.79
N ASP A 14 -8.55 3.28 7.46
CA ASP A 14 -7.30 2.76 7.99
C ASP A 14 -6.05 3.37 7.34
N SER A 15 -6.23 3.92 6.14
CA SER A 15 -5.14 4.52 5.39
C SER A 15 -5.08 6.02 5.70
N ASP A 16 -3.89 6.52 6.10
CA ASP A 16 -3.62 7.91 6.50
C ASP A 16 -3.73 8.91 5.32
N HIS A 17 -4.84 8.86 4.59
CA HIS A 17 -5.15 9.75 3.48
C HIS A 17 -5.69 11.08 4.01
N GLN A 18 -4.78 11.94 4.48
CA GLN A 18 -5.11 13.32 4.86
C GLN A 18 -5.76 14.15 3.72
N GLN A 19 -5.80 13.61 2.49
CA GLN A 19 -6.37 14.28 1.33
C GLN A 19 -7.90 14.11 1.19
N ILE A 20 -8.51 13.08 1.79
CA ILE A 20 -9.98 12.93 1.76
C ILE A 20 -10.57 13.62 2.99
N ASN A 21 -11.44 14.60 2.75
CA ASN A 21 -12.15 15.28 3.83
C ASN A 21 -13.46 14.54 4.13
N PHE A 22 -13.40 13.55 5.03
CA PHE A 22 -14.59 12.81 5.48
C PHE A 22 -15.66 13.72 6.12
N GLY A 23 -15.25 14.85 6.71
CA GLY A 23 -16.19 15.88 7.21
C GLY A 23 -17.06 16.45 6.09
N ARG A 24 -16.49 16.71 4.90
CA ARG A 24 -17.26 17.16 3.73
C ARG A 24 -18.25 16.10 3.26
N TRP A 25 -17.82 14.83 3.21
CA TRP A 25 -18.70 13.73 2.80
C TRP A 25 -19.83 13.51 3.81
N MET A 26 -19.55 13.70 5.11
CA MET A 26 -20.56 13.66 6.17
C MET A 26 -21.59 14.78 5.99
N HIS A 27 -21.14 16.02 5.73
CA HIS A 27 -22.04 17.12 5.42
C HIS A 27 -22.89 16.87 4.18
N GLN A 28 -22.34 16.21 3.14
CA GLN A 28 -23.13 15.79 1.99
C GLN A 28 -24.21 14.76 2.38
N CYS A 29 -23.87 13.77 3.21
CA CYS A 29 -24.85 12.81 3.73
C CYS A 29 -25.98 13.51 4.52
N GLU A 30 -25.66 14.54 5.31
CA GLU A 30 -26.66 15.34 6.01
C GLU A 30 -27.61 16.10 5.08
N LEU A 31 -27.06 16.73 4.04
CA LEU A 31 -27.87 17.45 3.06
C LEU A 31 -28.82 16.49 2.32
N ILE A 32 -28.33 15.30 1.96
CA ILE A 32 -29.16 14.25 1.37
C ILE A 32 -30.23 13.79 2.36
N LYS A 33 -29.87 13.54 3.62
CA LYS A 33 -30.81 13.11 4.67
C LYS A 33 -31.95 14.12 4.82
N SER A 34 -31.61 15.41 4.92
CA SER A 34 -32.60 16.48 5.03
C SER A 34 -33.44 16.63 3.76
N PHE A 35 -32.85 16.45 2.57
CA PHE A 35 -33.58 16.58 1.30
C PHE A 35 -34.63 15.48 1.12
N TYR A 36 -34.28 14.23 1.43
CA TYR A 36 -35.20 13.09 1.32
C TYR A 36 -36.05 12.86 2.56
N ASN A 37 -35.86 13.64 3.64
CA ASN A 37 -36.41 13.35 4.97
C ASN A 37 -36.19 11.87 5.37
N ALA A 38 -34.97 11.39 5.12
CA ALA A 38 -34.58 9.99 5.26
C ALA A 38 -34.22 9.66 6.71
N SER A 39 -34.29 8.37 7.08
CA SER A 39 -33.86 7.92 8.42
C SER A 39 -32.34 8.02 8.59
N SER A 40 -31.59 7.54 7.59
CA SER A 40 -30.14 7.58 7.58
C SER A 40 -29.61 7.61 6.14
N VAL A 41 -28.44 8.20 5.97
CA VAL A 41 -27.67 8.27 4.72
C VAL A 41 -26.23 7.93 5.04
N PHE A 42 -25.61 7.07 4.24
CA PHE A 42 -24.22 6.67 4.42
C PHE A 42 -23.56 6.30 3.10
N VAL A 43 -22.23 6.33 3.09
CA VAL A 43 -21.39 5.80 2.01
C VAL A 43 -20.67 4.58 2.53
N LEU A 44 -20.83 3.46 1.82
CA LEU A 44 -20.10 2.24 2.07
C LEU A 44 -18.99 2.05 1.04
N GLN A 45 -17.89 1.43 1.45
CA GLN A 45 -16.80 0.95 0.60
C GLN A 45 -16.80 -0.58 0.59
N SER A 46 -16.52 -1.16 -0.57
CA SER A 46 -16.22 -2.59 -0.72
C SER A 46 -14.72 -2.80 -0.51
N ILE A 47 -14.36 -3.59 0.50
CA ILE A 47 -12.98 -3.95 0.85
C ILE A 47 -12.83 -5.49 0.89
N HIS A 48 -11.61 -5.98 1.13
CA HIS A 48 -11.37 -7.43 1.15
C HIS A 48 -12.18 -8.17 2.23
N SER A 49 -12.30 -7.56 3.42
CA SER A 49 -13.01 -8.14 4.57
C SER A 49 -14.54 -7.99 4.48
N GLY A 50 -15.06 -7.18 3.55
CA GLY A 50 -16.48 -7.00 3.35
C GLY A 50 -16.88 -5.60 2.93
N PHE A 51 -18.00 -5.11 3.46
CA PHE A 51 -18.50 -3.77 3.20
C PHE A 51 -18.37 -2.92 4.45
N GLU A 52 -17.60 -1.85 4.36
CA GLU A 52 -17.36 -0.97 5.50
C GLU A 52 -18.06 0.37 5.27
N ILE A 53 -18.69 0.90 6.31
CA ILE A 53 -19.26 2.24 6.27
C ILE A 53 -18.16 3.26 6.52
N ILE A 54 -17.89 4.08 5.51
CA ILE A 54 -16.83 5.09 5.57
C ILE A 54 -17.36 6.36 6.24
N VAL A 55 -18.57 6.77 5.89
CA VAL A 55 -19.19 7.97 6.45
C VAL A 55 -20.70 7.83 6.51
N SER A 56 -21.30 8.43 7.52
CA SER A 56 -22.75 8.42 7.74
C SER A 56 -23.23 9.79 8.18
N SER A 57 -24.49 10.09 7.92
CA SER A 57 -25.21 11.18 8.58
C SER A 57 -25.36 10.88 10.08
N MET A 58 -25.36 11.93 10.88
CA MET A 58 -25.69 11.93 12.28
C MET A 58 -27.15 11.48 12.46
N SER A 59 -27.33 10.62 13.44
CA SER A 59 -28.64 10.13 13.87
C SER A 59 -28.67 10.07 15.39
N GLU A 60 -29.86 10.22 15.98
CA GLU A 60 -30.04 10.13 17.43
C GLU A 60 -29.68 8.73 17.96
N THR A 61 -29.90 7.71 17.14
CA THR A 61 -29.44 6.34 17.38
C THR A 61 -28.21 6.05 16.52
N PRO A 62 -27.09 5.57 17.09
CA PRO A 62 -25.84 5.34 16.37
C PRO A 62 -25.91 4.04 15.53
N LEU A 63 -26.78 4.03 14.53
CA LEU A 63 -26.84 2.99 13.51
C LEU A 63 -25.97 3.42 12.32
N PHE A 64 -25.34 2.45 11.65
CA PHE A 64 -24.55 2.69 10.44
C PHE A 64 -23.39 3.67 10.65
N THR A 65 -22.70 3.61 11.80
CA THR A 65 -21.59 4.53 12.09
C THR A 65 -20.36 4.22 11.24
N SER A 66 -19.52 5.23 11.01
CA SER A 66 -18.20 5.06 10.38
C SER A 66 -17.40 3.93 11.06
N GLY A 67 -16.78 3.05 10.27
CA GLY A 67 -16.06 1.86 10.71
C GLY A 67 -16.93 0.61 10.92
N THR A 68 -18.25 0.68 10.74
CA THR A 68 -19.11 -0.51 10.84
C THR A 68 -18.86 -1.43 9.64
N LEU A 69 -18.51 -2.69 9.91
CA LEU A 69 -18.19 -3.70 8.90
C LEU A 69 -19.32 -4.72 8.76
N TYR A 70 -19.69 -4.99 7.50
CA TYR A 70 -20.66 -6.02 7.11
C TYR A 70 -19.95 -7.12 6.31
N PRO A 71 -20.43 -8.38 6.39
CA PRO A 71 -19.86 -9.49 5.64
C PRO A 71 -19.78 -9.23 4.13
N SER A 72 -18.73 -9.72 3.49
CA SER A 72 -18.51 -9.59 2.04
C SER A 72 -19.59 -10.27 1.20
N ASP A 73 -20.33 -11.21 1.79
CA ASP A 73 -21.44 -11.92 1.16
C ASP A 73 -22.82 -11.29 1.40
N PHE A 74 -22.89 -10.15 2.11
CA PHE A 74 -24.16 -9.50 2.43
C PHE A 74 -24.95 -9.12 1.15
N PRO A 75 -26.11 -9.76 0.88
CA PRO A 75 -26.78 -9.66 -0.43
C PRO A 75 -27.23 -8.25 -0.79
N LEU A 76 -27.72 -7.49 0.19
CA LEU A 76 -28.23 -6.15 -0.02
C LEU A 76 -27.14 -5.19 -0.53
N PHE A 77 -25.97 -5.17 0.14
CA PHE A 77 -24.87 -4.30 -0.26
C PHE A 77 -24.23 -4.74 -1.57
N LYS A 78 -24.16 -6.05 -1.87
CA LYS A 78 -23.82 -6.51 -3.23
C LYS A 78 -24.77 -5.90 -4.26
N GLN A 79 -26.08 -5.95 -4.04
CA GLN A 79 -27.03 -5.37 -4.99
C GLN A 79 -26.82 -3.86 -5.16
N CYS A 80 -26.58 -3.12 -4.07
CA CYS A 80 -26.29 -1.68 -4.13
C CYS A 80 -25.00 -1.33 -4.89
N VAL A 81 -23.91 -2.08 -4.68
CA VAL A 81 -22.60 -1.81 -5.31
C VAL A 81 -22.58 -2.21 -6.79
N TYR A 82 -23.28 -3.29 -7.13
CA TYR A 82 -23.31 -3.84 -8.49
C TYR A 82 -24.56 -3.41 -9.30
N SER A 83 -25.34 -2.45 -8.79
CA SER A 83 -26.51 -1.91 -9.51
C SER A 83 -26.10 -1.10 -10.75
N LYS A 84 -27.13 -0.64 -11.49
CA LYS A 84 -26.95 0.31 -12.59
C LYS A 84 -26.36 1.64 -12.08
N PRO A 85 -25.61 2.39 -12.92
CA PRO A 85 -25.02 3.68 -12.53
C PRO A 85 -26.05 4.73 -12.08
N GLU A 86 -27.26 4.67 -12.63
CA GLU A 86 -28.43 5.51 -12.30
C GLU A 86 -28.96 5.27 -10.88
N GLY A 87 -28.51 4.20 -10.23
CA GLY A 87 -28.99 3.76 -8.94
C GLY A 87 -30.13 2.77 -9.01
N ASP A 88 -30.58 2.38 -7.82
CA ASP A 88 -31.71 1.48 -7.64
C ASP A 88 -32.51 1.88 -6.41
N TYR A 89 -33.83 1.68 -6.48
CA TYR A 89 -34.76 1.92 -5.38
C TYR A 89 -35.44 0.60 -5.02
N GLN A 90 -35.11 0.08 -3.84
CA GLN A 90 -35.46 -1.27 -3.44
C GLN A 90 -36.37 -1.25 -2.21
N ASN A 91 -37.33 -2.18 -2.20
CA ASN A 91 -38.17 -2.46 -1.04
C ASN A 91 -37.56 -3.63 -0.27
N LEU A 92 -37.16 -3.36 0.98
CA LEU A 92 -36.49 -4.31 1.86
C LEU A 92 -37.43 -5.39 2.41
N ALA A 93 -38.75 -5.22 2.34
CA ALA A 93 -39.72 -6.26 2.72
C ALA A 93 -39.64 -7.52 1.84
N ARG A 94 -38.85 -7.48 0.76
CA ARG A 94 -38.56 -8.63 -0.11
C ARG A 94 -37.46 -9.54 0.44
N PHE A 95 -36.63 -9.05 1.36
CA PHE A 95 -35.62 -9.87 2.03
C PHE A 95 -36.27 -10.65 3.16
N MET A 96 -35.78 -11.87 3.41
CA MET A 96 -36.24 -12.64 4.55
C MET A 96 -35.80 -11.95 5.85
N LEU A 97 -36.61 -12.03 6.91
CA LEU A 97 -36.29 -11.44 8.23
C LEU A 97 -34.91 -11.88 8.77
N ASP A 98 -34.46 -13.09 8.43
CA ASP A 98 -33.17 -13.64 8.86
C ASP A 98 -31.99 -13.19 7.98
N GLU A 99 -32.23 -12.57 6.82
CA GLU A 99 -31.19 -12.12 5.89
C GLU A 99 -30.68 -10.70 6.21
N LEU A 100 -31.45 -9.90 6.95
CA LEU A 100 -31.11 -8.53 7.31
C LEU A 100 -30.62 -8.45 8.76
N PRO A 101 -29.47 -7.80 9.03
CA PRO A 101 -29.03 -7.49 10.38
C PRO A 101 -30.04 -6.64 11.15
N ARG A 102 -30.01 -6.71 12.48
CA ARG A 102 -30.87 -5.90 13.38
C ARG A 102 -30.77 -4.40 13.14
N ASP A 103 -29.64 -3.93 12.59
CA ASP A 103 -29.44 -2.53 12.24
C ASP A 103 -30.45 -2.03 11.18
N PHE A 104 -31.05 -2.95 10.42
CA PHE A 104 -32.10 -2.67 9.43
C PHE A 104 -33.52 -2.81 9.98
N ASP A 105 -33.71 -3.04 11.28
CA ASP A 105 -35.04 -3.12 11.88
C ASP A 105 -35.81 -1.80 11.67
N GLY A 106 -37.01 -1.90 11.11
CA GLY A 106 -37.84 -0.73 10.77
C GLY A 106 -37.46 -0.02 9.48
N ILE A 107 -36.47 -0.52 8.72
CA ILE A 107 -36.13 0.00 7.40
C ILE A 107 -36.91 -0.76 6.32
N GLN A 108 -37.70 -0.02 5.55
CA GLN A 108 -38.57 -0.56 4.51
C GLN A 108 -38.02 -0.33 3.11
N HIS A 109 -37.30 0.77 2.92
CA HIS A 109 -36.84 1.19 1.60
C HIS A 109 -35.39 1.65 1.62
N ILE A 110 -34.67 1.35 0.55
CA ILE A 110 -33.33 1.85 0.32
C ILE A 110 -33.22 2.40 -1.11
N LEU A 111 -32.70 3.61 -1.22
CA LEU A 111 -32.25 4.20 -2.47
C LEU A 111 -30.73 4.16 -2.47
N SER A 112 -30.12 3.59 -3.51
CA SER A 112 -28.68 3.49 -3.61
C SER A 112 -28.14 3.90 -4.98
N ARG A 113 -26.96 4.52 -5.02
CA ARG A 113 -26.17 4.73 -6.24
C ARG A 113 -24.75 4.18 -6.08
N PRO A 114 -24.27 3.36 -7.04
CA PRO A 114 -22.95 2.75 -6.93
C PRO A 114 -21.86 3.79 -7.20
N ILE A 115 -20.81 3.78 -6.41
CA ILE A 115 -19.64 4.65 -6.60
C ILE A 115 -18.54 3.80 -7.21
N THR A 116 -17.88 4.33 -8.24
CA THR A 116 -16.73 3.66 -8.88
C THR A 116 -15.46 4.46 -8.68
N TRP A 117 -14.35 3.74 -8.59
CA TRP A 117 -13.02 4.29 -8.72
C TRP A 117 -12.81 4.94 -10.11
N PRO A 118 -11.80 5.80 -10.27
CA PRO A 118 -11.52 6.46 -11.55
C PRO A 118 -11.15 5.52 -12.70
N ASP A 119 -10.72 4.30 -12.40
CA ASP A 119 -10.43 3.27 -13.40
C ASP A 119 -11.67 2.46 -13.82
N GLY A 120 -12.84 2.74 -13.22
CA GLY A 120 -14.10 2.05 -13.46
C GLY A 120 -14.35 0.85 -12.54
N SER A 121 -13.39 0.47 -11.69
CA SER A 121 -13.60 -0.58 -10.69
C SER A 121 -14.56 -0.10 -9.59
N ARG A 122 -15.18 -1.05 -8.86
CA ARG A 122 -16.20 -0.72 -7.85
C ARG A 122 -15.53 -0.19 -6.60
N PHE A 123 -15.95 1.00 -6.17
CA PHE A 123 -15.57 1.54 -4.87
C PHE A 123 -16.56 1.07 -3.81
N GLY A 124 -17.86 1.24 -4.05
CA GLY A 124 -18.89 1.02 -3.04
C GLY A 124 -20.22 1.62 -3.48
N ALA A 125 -20.99 2.17 -2.54
CA ALA A 125 -22.28 2.80 -2.84
C ALA A 125 -22.65 3.91 -1.85
N LEU A 126 -23.39 4.90 -2.35
CA LEU A 126 -24.13 5.88 -1.56
C LEU A 126 -25.54 5.31 -1.30
N CYS A 127 -25.95 5.21 -0.04
CA CYS A 127 -27.20 4.61 0.39
C CYS A 127 -28.04 5.59 1.21
N VAL A 128 -29.34 5.65 0.94
CA VAL A 128 -30.35 6.47 1.61
C VAL A 128 -31.47 5.55 2.10
N LEU A 129 -31.72 5.55 3.40
CA LEU A 129 -32.67 4.66 4.07
C LEU A 129 -34.00 5.36 4.34
N ASN A 130 -35.10 4.69 4.02
CA ASN A 130 -36.47 5.20 4.11
C ASN A 130 -36.63 6.62 3.53
N PRO A 131 -36.23 6.87 2.27
CA PRO A 131 -36.42 8.17 1.67
C PRO A 131 -37.91 8.47 1.46
N HIS A 132 -38.34 9.66 1.84
CA HIS A 132 -39.69 10.14 1.58
C HIS A 132 -39.78 10.73 0.17
N MET A 133 -40.20 9.93 -0.81
CA MET A 133 -40.24 10.29 -2.23
C MET A 133 -41.65 10.13 -2.82
N THR A 134 -42.13 11.15 -3.53
CA THR A 134 -43.40 11.10 -4.27
C THR A 134 -43.26 10.40 -5.62
N ASP A 135 -42.12 10.55 -6.28
CA ASP A 135 -41.73 9.84 -7.51
C ASP A 135 -40.33 9.21 -7.34
N PRO A 136 -40.22 7.87 -7.19
CA PRO A 136 -38.95 7.19 -6.98
C PRO A 136 -37.92 7.41 -8.09
N LEU A 137 -38.34 7.45 -9.36
CA LEU A 137 -37.40 7.53 -10.49
C LEU A 137 -36.82 8.95 -10.64
N GLY A 138 -37.69 9.97 -10.65
CA GLY A 138 -37.26 11.36 -10.77
C GLY A 138 -36.42 11.81 -9.57
N ASN A 139 -36.81 11.38 -8.37
CA ASN A 139 -36.08 11.75 -7.17
C ASN A 139 -34.76 10.97 -7.03
N ALA A 140 -34.59 9.77 -7.62
CA ALA A 140 -33.32 9.05 -7.60
C ALA A 140 -32.21 9.76 -8.39
N ALA A 141 -32.57 10.48 -9.46
CA ALA A 141 -31.64 11.28 -10.25
C ALA A 141 -30.99 12.42 -9.43
N MET A 142 -31.66 12.89 -8.36
CA MET A 142 -31.13 13.94 -7.48
C MET A 142 -29.91 13.51 -6.66
N LEU A 143 -29.60 12.20 -6.59
CA LEU A 143 -28.35 11.70 -6.00
C LEU A 143 -27.15 11.77 -6.96
N GLU A 144 -27.37 11.96 -8.27
CA GLU A 144 -26.30 12.01 -9.26
C GLU A 144 -25.25 13.09 -8.97
N PRO A 145 -25.60 14.35 -8.61
CA PRO A 145 -24.60 15.36 -8.30
C PRO A 145 -23.71 14.98 -7.11
N PHE A 146 -24.27 14.33 -6.09
CA PHE A 146 -23.51 13.87 -4.93
C PHE A 146 -22.59 12.70 -5.27
N GLN A 147 -23.08 11.74 -6.07
CA GLN A 147 -22.27 10.65 -6.60
C GLN A 147 -21.07 11.20 -7.40
N ILE A 148 -21.30 12.17 -8.30
CA ILE A 148 -20.25 12.80 -9.10
C ILE A 148 -19.21 13.47 -8.19
N LEU A 149 -19.64 14.22 -7.17
CA LEU A 149 -18.72 14.90 -6.24
C LEU A 149 -17.84 13.91 -5.46
N LEU A 150 -18.43 12.81 -4.96
CA LEU A 150 -17.67 11.75 -4.27
C LEU A 150 -16.63 11.12 -5.23
N GLN A 151 -17.03 10.82 -6.46
CA GLN A 151 -16.13 10.25 -7.46
C GLN A 151 -15.04 11.24 -7.93
N GLN A 152 -15.34 12.54 -7.94
CA GLN A 152 -14.35 13.58 -8.20
C GLN A 152 -13.30 13.65 -7.08
N ASP A 153 -13.71 13.56 -5.82
CA ASP A 153 -12.76 13.50 -4.69
C ASP A 153 -11.86 12.24 -4.78
N LEU A 154 -12.42 11.07 -5.15
CA LEU A 154 -11.63 9.85 -5.41
C LEU A 154 -10.67 10.02 -6.60
N SER A 155 -11.08 10.74 -7.64
CA SER A 155 -10.23 11.08 -8.79
C SER A 155 -9.08 12.00 -8.39
N LEU A 156 -9.36 13.03 -7.59
CA LEU A 156 -8.36 13.93 -7.02
C LEU A 156 -7.35 13.19 -6.14
N LEU A 157 -7.81 12.23 -5.32
CA LEU A 157 -6.94 11.36 -4.55
C LEU A 157 -5.99 10.57 -5.45
N CYS A 158 -6.51 9.93 -6.51
CA CYS A 158 -5.69 9.18 -7.45
C CYS A 158 -4.69 10.07 -8.20
N GLN A 159 -5.12 11.29 -8.58
CA GLN A 159 -4.24 12.27 -9.20
C GLN A 159 -3.15 12.75 -8.25
N TYR A 160 -3.49 12.97 -6.97
CA TYR A 160 -2.53 13.33 -5.95
C TYR A 160 -1.47 12.24 -5.81
N HIS A 161 -1.87 10.98 -5.63
CA HIS A 161 -0.95 9.84 -5.56
C HIS A 161 -0.09 9.73 -6.82
N ARG A 162 -0.66 10.02 -7.98
CA ARG A 162 0.10 10.06 -9.23
C ARG A 162 1.10 11.22 -9.27
N ILE A 163 0.72 12.42 -8.82
CA ILE A 163 1.62 13.57 -8.72
C ILE A 163 2.70 13.33 -7.66
N GLU A 164 2.37 12.70 -6.54
CA GLU A 164 3.32 12.30 -5.51
C GLU A 164 4.29 11.25 -6.04
N SER A 165 3.80 10.28 -6.82
CA SER A 165 4.69 9.36 -7.54
C SER A 165 5.57 10.07 -8.58
N LEU A 166 5.16 11.25 -9.05
CA LEU A 166 5.94 12.14 -9.91
C LEU A 166 6.79 13.15 -9.11
N SER A 167 6.58 13.29 -7.80
CA SER A 167 7.46 14.05 -6.92
C SER A 167 8.80 13.32 -6.94
N MET A 168 9.87 14.06 -7.17
CA MET A 168 11.21 13.46 -7.17
C MET A 168 11.71 13.22 -5.75
N ARG A 169 11.04 13.76 -4.73
CA ARG A 169 11.52 13.75 -3.35
C ARG A 169 10.59 12.98 -2.41
N ASP A 170 11.22 12.28 -1.50
CA ASP A 170 10.61 11.62 -0.37
C ASP A 170 10.27 12.63 0.74
N GLN A 171 9.06 12.56 1.30
CA GLN A 171 8.59 13.51 2.32
C GLN A 171 9.27 13.27 3.67
N GLU A 172 9.55 12.02 4.03
CA GLU A 172 10.11 11.66 5.34
C GLU A 172 11.57 12.11 5.49
N THR A 173 12.37 11.87 4.43
CA THR A 173 13.82 12.11 4.46
C THR A 173 14.27 13.35 3.71
N GLY A 174 13.43 13.92 2.85
CA GLY A 174 13.78 15.05 1.97
C GLY A 174 14.75 14.71 0.83
N MET A 175 15.23 13.44 0.77
CA MET A 175 16.03 12.92 -0.34
C MET A 175 15.20 12.68 -1.58
N LEU A 176 15.82 12.21 -2.66
CA LEU A 176 15.02 11.70 -3.78
C LEU A 176 14.25 10.45 -3.34
N ASN A 177 13.06 10.21 -3.90
CA ASN A 177 12.43 8.90 -3.80
C ASN A 177 12.96 7.97 -4.92
N HIS A 178 12.51 6.72 -4.93
CA HIS A 178 12.84 5.75 -5.98
C HIS A 178 12.71 6.34 -7.39
N TYR A 179 11.59 7.01 -7.67
CA TYR A 179 11.30 7.60 -8.97
C TYR A 179 12.28 8.73 -9.32
N GLY A 180 12.52 9.65 -8.38
CA GLY A 180 13.49 10.74 -8.52
C GLY A 180 14.90 10.24 -8.80
N PHE A 181 15.32 9.17 -8.12
CA PHE A 181 16.63 8.55 -8.35
C PHE A 181 16.76 8.01 -9.77
N VAL A 182 15.82 7.17 -10.21
CA VAL A 182 15.84 6.56 -11.54
C VAL A 182 15.82 7.62 -12.65
N MET A 183 15.17 8.76 -12.41
CA MET A 183 15.10 9.85 -13.39
C MET A 183 16.37 10.72 -13.41
N MET A 184 17.01 10.99 -12.26
CA MET A 184 18.17 11.89 -12.16
C MET A 184 19.52 11.17 -12.29
N ALA A 185 19.65 9.96 -11.74
CA ALA A 185 20.90 9.21 -11.70
C ALA A 185 21.50 8.93 -13.10
N PRO A 186 20.74 8.57 -14.15
CA PRO A 186 21.32 8.37 -15.48
C PRO A 186 21.90 9.66 -16.07
N ARG A 187 21.28 10.81 -15.79
CA ARG A 187 21.77 12.11 -16.27
C ARG A 187 23.08 12.47 -15.59
N GLN A 188 23.18 12.31 -14.27
CA GLN A 188 24.43 12.57 -13.56
C GLN A 188 25.52 11.56 -13.90
N LEU A 189 25.19 10.27 -14.04
CA LEU A 189 26.16 9.26 -14.44
C LEU A 189 26.80 9.58 -15.80
N ASN A 190 25.98 9.99 -16.78
CA ASN A 190 26.47 10.43 -18.09
C ASN A 190 27.34 11.69 -18.00
N LEU A 191 27.02 12.61 -17.09
CA LEU A 191 27.81 13.81 -16.85
C LEU A 191 29.17 13.45 -16.23
N GLY A 192 29.19 12.62 -15.19
CA GLY A 192 30.42 12.13 -14.54
C GLY A 192 31.36 11.41 -15.51
N ARG A 193 30.81 10.55 -16.39
CA ARG A 193 31.61 9.89 -17.45
C ARG A 193 32.28 10.87 -18.39
N ARG A 194 31.60 11.95 -18.79
CA ARG A 194 32.17 12.98 -19.67
C ARG A 194 33.34 13.73 -19.02
N PHE A 195 33.34 13.85 -17.70
CA PHE A 195 34.44 14.45 -16.93
C PHE A 195 35.51 13.43 -16.52
N GLY A 196 35.38 12.15 -16.90
CA GLY A 196 36.33 11.10 -16.54
C GLY A 196 36.27 10.69 -15.07
N ALA A 197 35.17 10.98 -14.37
CA ALA A 197 35.00 10.59 -12.97
C ALA A 197 34.56 9.12 -12.85
N HIS A 198 35.06 8.42 -11.83
CA HIS A 198 34.60 7.07 -11.50
C HIS A 198 33.29 7.18 -10.71
N ALA A 199 32.39 6.21 -10.92
CA ALA A 199 31.08 6.19 -10.27
C ALA A 199 31.03 5.03 -9.27
N GLY A 200 30.61 5.33 -8.04
CA GLY A 200 30.26 4.33 -7.04
C GLY A 200 28.76 4.33 -6.80
N ILE A 201 28.14 3.15 -6.71
CA ILE A 201 26.78 2.99 -6.19
C ILE A 201 26.89 2.32 -4.82
N ILE A 202 26.28 2.93 -3.81
CA ILE A 202 26.25 2.43 -2.44
C ILE A 202 24.78 2.13 -2.11
N PHE A 203 24.52 0.94 -1.56
CA PHE A 203 23.25 0.64 -0.91
C PHE A 203 23.44 0.56 0.59
N PHE A 204 22.50 1.14 1.32
CA PHE A 204 22.38 1.02 2.76
C PHE A 204 21.03 0.37 3.07
N GLU A 205 21.04 -0.68 3.87
CA GLU A 205 19.82 -1.31 4.39
C GLU A 205 19.78 -1.18 5.91
N LEU A 206 18.70 -0.57 6.40
CA LEU A 206 18.49 -0.36 7.82
C LEU A 206 17.85 -1.62 8.42
N GLN A 207 18.60 -2.34 9.25
CA GLN A 207 18.15 -3.55 9.91
C GLN A 207 17.56 -3.24 11.28
N CYS A 208 16.35 -3.75 11.55
CA CYS A 208 15.77 -3.72 12.89
C CYS A 208 16.41 -4.82 13.76
N PRO A 209 16.77 -4.55 15.03
CA PRO A 209 17.16 -5.62 15.94
C PRO A 209 16.01 -6.61 16.10
N LYS A 210 16.27 -7.89 15.74
CA LYS A 210 15.34 -9.04 15.76
C LYS A 210 14.57 -9.26 17.08
N ASN A 211 14.83 -8.50 18.14
CA ASN A 211 14.25 -8.64 19.47
C ASN A 211 13.22 -7.55 19.85
N THR A 212 12.84 -6.69 18.92
CA THR A 212 11.77 -5.70 19.18
C THR A 212 10.73 -5.82 18.09
N GLU A 213 9.50 -6.17 18.44
CA GLU A 213 8.30 -6.09 17.58
C GLU A 213 7.97 -4.64 17.15
N LYS A 214 8.92 -3.72 17.26
CA LYS A 214 8.79 -2.35 16.82
C LYS A 214 9.17 -2.26 15.36
N ASN A 215 8.17 -1.96 14.54
CA ASN A 215 8.38 -1.50 13.17
C ASN A 215 9.35 -0.31 13.17
N LEU A 216 10.14 -0.20 12.11
CA LEU A 216 11.07 0.90 11.92
C LEU A 216 10.27 2.22 11.91
N GLU A 217 10.45 3.04 12.94
CA GLU A 217 9.75 4.32 13.08
C GLU A 217 10.30 5.34 12.07
N GLU A 218 9.43 6.25 11.58
CA GLU A 218 9.75 7.36 10.67
C GLU A 218 10.99 8.18 11.12
N LYS A 219 11.19 8.31 12.44
CA LYS A 219 12.35 9.00 13.02
C LYS A 219 13.68 8.36 12.63
N HIS A 220 13.71 7.05 12.45
CA HIS A 220 14.92 6.31 12.09
C HIS A 220 15.29 6.54 10.61
N HIS A 221 14.30 6.58 9.71
CA HIS A 221 14.52 6.95 8.30
C HIS A 221 15.05 8.37 8.18
N ARG A 222 14.43 9.31 8.91
CA ARG A 222 14.85 10.71 8.89
C ARG A 222 16.28 10.90 9.43
N LEU A 223 16.65 10.15 10.47
CA LEU A 223 18.00 10.16 11.01
C LEU A 223 19.02 9.72 9.96
N LEU A 224 18.81 8.55 9.36
CA LEU A 224 19.73 8.00 8.35
C LEU A 224 19.77 8.89 7.10
N GLY A 225 18.63 9.41 6.65
CA GLY A 225 18.55 10.32 5.52
C GLY A 225 19.35 11.61 5.74
N ASN A 226 19.30 12.20 6.93
CA ASN A 226 20.11 13.36 7.28
C ASN A 226 21.60 13.02 7.32
N LEU A 227 21.97 11.88 7.93
CA LEU A 227 23.37 11.43 7.97
C LEU A 227 23.96 11.21 6.57
N ILE A 228 23.18 10.61 5.66
CA ILE A 228 23.58 10.41 4.27
C ILE A 228 23.75 11.78 3.58
N GLN A 229 22.79 12.69 3.71
CA GLN A 229 22.88 14.03 3.10
C GLN A 229 24.06 14.86 3.63
N ASP A 230 24.40 14.74 4.91
CA ASP A 230 25.52 15.45 5.55
C ASP A 230 26.90 14.87 5.16
N THR A 231 26.94 13.62 4.69
CA THR A 231 28.19 12.93 4.32
C THR A 231 28.53 13.06 2.85
N ILE A 232 27.52 13.05 1.98
CA ILE A 232 27.68 13.11 0.53
C ILE A 232 27.88 14.56 0.05
N ARG A 233 28.43 14.72 -1.15
CA ARG A 233 28.61 16.04 -1.78
C ARG A 233 27.36 16.45 -2.53
N THR A 234 27.24 17.74 -2.83
CA THR A 234 26.14 18.29 -3.65
C THR A 234 26.08 17.73 -5.07
N ALA A 235 27.18 17.18 -5.58
CA ALA A 235 27.25 16.53 -6.89
C ALA A 235 26.76 15.07 -6.86
N ASP A 236 26.73 14.45 -5.68
CA ASP A 236 26.27 13.08 -5.49
C ASP A 236 24.73 13.04 -5.44
N ILE A 237 24.14 11.89 -5.74
CA ILE A 237 22.69 11.70 -5.63
C ILE A 237 22.40 10.65 -4.56
N ALA A 238 21.53 10.97 -3.61
CA ALA A 238 20.97 10.00 -2.67
C ALA A 238 19.45 9.89 -2.78
N ALA A 239 18.93 8.70 -2.50
CA ALA A 239 17.51 8.43 -2.49
C ALA A 239 17.09 7.41 -1.45
N HIS A 240 15.88 7.59 -0.91
CA HIS A 240 15.13 6.56 -0.20
C HIS A 240 14.48 5.65 -1.24
N TYR A 241 14.99 4.42 -1.36
CA TYR A 241 14.71 3.51 -2.47
C TYR A 241 13.54 2.57 -2.17
N THR A 242 13.50 2.01 -0.96
CA THR A 242 12.38 1.22 -0.41
C THR A 242 12.26 1.52 1.07
N SER A 243 11.26 0.95 1.77
CA SER A 243 11.02 1.21 3.20
C SER A 243 12.22 0.95 4.13
N THR A 244 13.21 0.17 3.71
CA THR A 244 14.43 -0.08 4.51
C THR A 244 15.71 0.24 3.77
N GLN A 245 15.66 0.51 2.46
CA GLN A 245 16.84 0.65 1.62
C GLN A 245 17.03 2.08 1.11
N PHE A 246 18.27 2.52 1.17
CA PHE A 246 18.75 3.78 0.64
C PHE A 246 19.81 3.53 -0.41
N VAL A 247 19.80 4.33 -1.47
CA VAL A 247 20.79 4.24 -2.55
C VAL A 247 21.48 5.57 -2.73
N VAL A 248 22.79 5.52 -2.92
CA VAL A 248 23.62 6.69 -3.18
C VAL A 248 24.49 6.45 -4.41
N LEU A 249 24.43 7.35 -5.38
CA LEU A 249 25.35 7.44 -6.50
C LEU A 249 26.40 8.51 -6.17
N VAL A 250 27.65 8.09 -5.99
CA VAL A 250 28.79 8.96 -5.67
C VAL A 250 29.78 9.03 -6.83
N PHE A 251 30.40 10.20 -7.01
CA PHE A 251 31.51 10.39 -7.95
C PHE A 251 32.83 10.51 -7.20
N VAL A 252 33.74 9.58 -7.45
CA VAL A 252 34.99 9.42 -6.72
C VAL A 252 36.16 9.16 -7.67
N ASP A 253 37.38 9.34 -7.18
CA ASP A 253 38.60 9.04 -7.95
C ASP A 253 39.06 7.61 -7.71
N ASN A 254 38.93 7.11 -6.47
CA ASN A 254 39.35 5.77 -6.10
C ASN A 254 38.23 5.00 -5.39
N GLU A 255 38.25 3.68 -5.51
CA GLU A 255 37.34 2.78 -4.78
C GLU A 255 37.43 2.95 -3.26
N ARG A 256 38.62 3.30 -2.75
CA ARG A 256 38.84 3.57 -1.32
C ARG A 256 37.97 4.71 -0.79
N ASP A 257 37.66 5.70 -1.63
CA ASP A 257 36.84 6.84 -1.22
C ASP A 257 35.38 6.41 -0.99
N VAL A 258 34.87 5.45 -1.77
CA VAL A 258 33.54 4.84 -1.56
C VAL A 258 33.50 4.16 -0.19
N LEU A 259 34.51 3.34 0.12
CA LEU A 259 34.64 2.66 1.41
C LEU A 259 34.74 3.65 2.58
N HIS A 260 35.41 4.80 2.39
CA HIS A 260 35.48 5.83 3.41
C HIS A 260 34.13 6.50 3.68
N ILE A 261 33.31 6.73 2.64
CA ILE A 261 31.95 7.27 2.78
C ILE A 261 31.08 6.27 3.55
N MET A 262 31.10 4.99 3.18
CA MET A 262 30.34 3.94 3.87
C MET A 262 30.68 3.87 5.37
N LYS A 263 31.97 3.76 5.70
CA LYS A 263 32.44 3.72 7.10
C LYS A 263 32.08 4.98 7.89
N ARG A 264 32.03 6.14 7.22
CA ARG A 264 31.65 7.40 7.86
C ARG A 264 30.18 7.40 8.26
N VAL A 265 29.29 6.97 7.36
CA VAL A 265 27.85 6.85 7.64
C VAL A 265 27.60 5.83 8.76
N GLU A 266 28.22 4.65 8.68
CA GLU A 266 28.11 3.61 9.72
C GLU A 266 28.54 4.14 11.09
N LYS A 267 29.72 4.76 11.17
CA LYS A 267 30.24 5.30 12.42
C LYS A 267 29.35 6.40 13.00
N GLN A 268 28.78 7.26 12.16
CA GLN A 268 27.87 8.31 12.62
C GLN A 268 26.53 7.73 13.10
N LEU A 269 26.03 6.69 12.44
CA LEU A 269 24.83 5.99 12.89
C LEU A 269 25.06 5.30 14.23
N GLU A 270 26.17 4.56 14.40
CA GLU A 270 26.53 3.91 15.67
C GLU A 270 26.69 4.91 16.82
N GLN A 271 27.21 6.10 16.54
CA GLN A 271 27.36 7.17 17.54
C GLN A 271 26.02 7.76 17.99
N GLN A 272 25.05 7.88 17.09
CA GLN A 272 23.76 8.47 17.40
C GLN A 272 22.75 7.44 17.92
N ASN A 273 22.82 6.20 17.45
CA ASN A 273 21.92 5.14 17.87
C ASN A 273 22.58 3.75 17.79
N HIS A 274 23.05 3.24 18.93
CA HIS A 274 23.73 1.95 19.03
C HIS A 274 22.79 0.73 18.80
N ALA A 275 21.47 0.94 18.81
CA ALA A 275 20.50 -0.13 18.61
C ALA A 275 20.25 -0.47 17.13
N LEU A 276 20.56 0.46 16.21
CA LEU A 276 20.36 0.27 14.78
C LEU A 276 21.60 -0.38 14.15
N LYS A 277 21.38 -1.39 13.32
CA LYS A 277 22.43 -1.98 12.49
C LYS A 277 22.22 -1.54 11.04
N LEU A 278 23.31 -1.14 10.40
CA LEU A 278 23.32 -0.79 8.99
C LEU A 278 24.06 -1.89 8.23
N ASP A 279 23.41 -2.47 7.23
CA ASP A 279 24.10 -3.28 6.23
C ASP A 279 24.42 -2.37 5.05
N SER A 280 25.65 -2.43 4.55
CA SER A 280 26.12 -1.54 3.51
C SER A 280 26.87 -2.32 2.43
N SER A 281 26.55 -2.06 1.18
CA SER A 281 27.21 -2.66 0.02
C SER A 281 27.52 -1.60 -1.03
N TYR A 282 28.44 -1.90 -1.93
CA TYR A 282 28.77 -0.98 -3.01
C TYR A 282 29.20 -1.69 -4.28
N SER A 283 29.15 -0.96 -5.40
CA SER A 283 29.77 -1.34 -6.66
C SER A 283 30.51 -0.12 -7.23
N PHE A 284 31.69 -0.36 -7.80
CA PHE A 284 32.57 0.69 -8.33
C PHE A 284 32.77 0.51 -9.83
N PHE A 285 32.65 1.59 -10.59
CA PHE A 285 32.74 1.56 -12.05
C PHE A 285 33.65 2.64 -12.57
N SER A 286 34.54 2.24 -13.48
CA SER A 286 35.38 3.16 -14.25
C SER A 286 34.55 3.96 -15.27
N PRO A 287 35.01 5.18 -15.63
CA PRO A 287 34.35 6.01 -16.62
C PRO A 287 34.25 5.36 -18.02
N GLU A 288 35.15 4.43 -18.32
CA GLU A 288 35.19 3.67 -19.59
C GLU A 288 34.13 2.56 -19.66
N SER A 289 33.49 2.21 -18.54
CA SER A 289 32.46 1.19 -18.50
C SER A 289 31.19 1.63 -19.23
N SER A 290 30.70 0.78 -20.13
CA SER A 290 29.43 0.99 -20.85
C SER A 290 28.20 0.55 -20.05
N ALA A 291 28.38 0.09 -18.80
CA ALA A 291 27.29 -0.38 -17.95
C ALA A 291 26.19 0.68 -17.79
N LYS A 292 24.93 0.29 -17.84
CA LYS A 292 23.80 1.18 -17.55
C LYS A 292 23.55 1.24 -16.04
N LEU A 293 22.78 2.23 -15.58
CA LEU A 293 22.46 2.37 -14.15
C LEU A 293 21.83 1.09 -13.56
N ALA A 294 20.87 0.47 -14.26
CA ALA A 294 20.17 -0.72 -13.77
C ALA A 294 21.10 -1.91 -13.40
N PRO A 295 22.01 -2.39 -14.27
CA PRO A 295 22.93 -3.45 -13.89
C PRO A 295 23.91 -3.02 -12.80
N MET A 296 24.33 -1.75 -12.77
CA MET A 296 25.21 -1.25 -11.71
C MET A 296 24.54 -1.29 -10.32
N MET A 297 23.25 -0.97 -10.27
CA MET A 297 22.44 -1.03 -9.05
C MET A 297 22.23 -2.47 -8.59
N GLU A 298 21.92 -3.38 -9.52
CA GLU A 298 21.69 -4.79 -9.16
C GLU A 298 22.97 -5.45 -8.64
N GLU A 299 24.14 -5.10 -9.19
CA GLU A 299 25.43 -5.58 -8.69
C GLU A 299 25.70 -5.15 -7.25
N ALA A 300 25.42 -3.89 -6.90
CA ALA A 300 25.54 -3.44 -5.50
C ALA A 300 24.47 -4.09 -4.60
N ARG A 301 23.23 -4.20 -5.08
CA ARG A 301 22.11 -4.73 -4.30
C ARG A 301 22.30 -6.21 -3.95
N CYS A 302 22.76 -7.03 -4.89
CA CYS A 302 23.09 -8.45 -4.66
C CYS A 302 24.24 -8.66 -3.65
N GLN A 303 25.04 -7.62 -3.38
CA GLN A 303 26.12 -7.69 -2.40
C GLN A 303 25.67 -7.41 -0.97
N LEU A 304 24.43 -6.93 -0.75
CA LEU A 304 23.84 -6.81 0.59
C LEU A 304 23.73 -8.19 1.26
N ILE A 305 24.03 -8.24 2.55
CA ILE A 305 23.99 -9.48 3.34
C ILE A 305 22.55 -9.97 3.46
N SER A 306 21.57 -9.07 3.55
CA SER A 306 20.12 -9.35 3.57
C SER A 306 19.58 -10.03 2.30
N MET A 307 20.24 -9.84 1.15
CA MET A 307 19.83 -10.36 -0.16
C MET A 307 20.54 -11.66 -0.54
N ARG A 308 21.58 -12.06 0.20
CA ARG A 308 22.21 -13.36 -0.01
C ARG A 308 21.29 -14.43 0.58
N PRO A 309 20.92 -15.49 -0.17
CA PRO A 309 20.21 -16.60 0.41
C PRO A 309 21.05 -17.12 1.58
N ASP A 310 20.42 -17.26 2.75
CA ASP A 310 21.05 -17.79 3.96
C ASP A 310 21.90 -19.01 3.58
N ALA A 311 23.22 -18.90 3.73
CA ALA A 311 24.14 -20.03 3.61
C ALA A 311 24.03 -20.96 4.85
N THR A 312 22.80 -21.18 5.33
CA THR A 312 22.46 -21.97 6.51
C THR A 312 21.43 -23.06 6.19
N GLU A 313 21.32 -23.48 4.92
CA GLU A 313 20.64 -24.73 4.52
C GLU A 313 21.42 -25.48 3.43
N MET A 314 22.73 -25.62 3.59
CA MET A 314 23.48 -26.66 2.88
C MET A 314 24.38 -27.37 3.88
N ILE A 315 23.88 -28.48 4.42
CA ILE A 315 24.54 -29.79 4.64
C ILE A 315 23.77 -30.53 5.74
N ALA A 316 22.88 -31.43 5.34
CA ALA A 316 22.82 -32.79 5.85
C ALA A 316 22.19 -33.66 4.76
N PRO A 317 22.93 -34.61 4.15
CA PRO A 317 22.28 -35.60 3.31
C PRO A 317 21.46 -36.49 4.24
N SER A 318 20.13 -36.41 4.14
CA SER A 318 19.26 -37.40 4.74
C SER A 318 19.55 -38.74 4.06
N SER A 319 20.27 -39.60 4.76
CA SER A 319 20.34 -41.02 4.45
C SER A 319 18.91 -41.55 4.45
N SER A 320 18.37 -41.82 3.27
CA SER A 320 17.19 -42.65 3.10
C SER A 320 17.55 -44.07 3.52
N THR A 321 17.38 -44.35 4.81
CA THR A 321 17.18 -45.72 5.28
C THR A 321 15.93 -46.24 4.60
N ILE A 322 16.15 -47.04 3.55
CA ILE A 322 15.16 -47.90 2.94
C ILE A 322 14.63 -48.78 4.06
N ASP A 323 13.37 -48.57 4.45
CA ASP A 323 12.67 -49.41 5.41
C ASP A 323 12.36 -50.74 4.71
N SER A 324 13.24 -51.72 4.87
CA SER A 324 13.14 -53.05 4.26
C SER A 324 12.11 -53.95 4.96
N SER A 325 11.16 -53.37 5.69
CA SER A 325 10.11 -54.09 6.44
C SER A 325 8.81 -54.33 5.63
N LEU A 326 8.78 -53.96 4.35
CA LEU A 326 7.59 -54.06 3.48
C LEU A 326 7.62 -55.18 2.43
N TYR A 327 8.60 -56.08 2.49
CA TYR A 327 8.65 -57.29 1.66
C TYR A 327 9.00 -58.53 2.48
N ASP A 328 8.12 -58.91 3.39
CA ASP A 328 8.04 -60.30 3.87
C ASP A 328 6.62 -60.81 3.63
N ASN A 329 6.44 -61.46 2.49
CA ASN A 329 5.26 -62.27 2.20
C ASN A 329 5.74 -63.71 1.99
N PRO A 330 5.57 -64.62 2.97
CA PRO A 330 5.93 -66.01 2.79
C PRO A 330 4.84 -66.68 1.95
N ALA A 331 5.22 -67.14 0.76
CA ALA A 331 4.41 -68.12 0.04
C ALA A 331 4.35 -69.43 0.86
N ALA A 332 3.15 -70.04 0.85
CA ALA A 332 2.83 -71.47 0.92
C ALA A 332 3.84 -72.39 1.66
N ASP A 333 3.43 -73.24 2.58
CA ASP A 333 2.65 -74.44 2.25
C ASP A 333 2.37 -75.23 3.53
N SER A 334 1.30 -76.04 3.52
CA SER A 334 1.12 -77.27 4.33
C SER A 334 1.03 -77.13 5.86
N ALA A 335 0.24 -77.84 6.65
CA ALA A 335 -0.76 -78.89 6.54
C ALA A 335 -1.14 -79.25 8.01
N GLU A 336 -2.20 -80.02 8.18
CA GLU A 336 -2.51 -80.89 9.33
C GLU A 336 -3.57 -80.43 10.34
N LEU A 337 -4.65 -81.26 10.33
CA LEU A 337 -5.69 -81.57 11.32
C LEU A 337 -6.96 -80.71 11.37
#